data_AF-A0A9P6MNP7-F1
#
_entry.id   AF-A0A9P6MNP7-F1
#
_cell.length_a   1.000
_cell.length_b   1.000
_cell.length_c   1.000
_cell.angle_alpha   90.00
_cell.angle_beta   90.00
_cell.angle_gamma   90.00
#
_symmetry.space_group_name_H-M   'P 1'
#
loop_
_entity.id
_entity.type
_entity.pdbx_description
1 polymer ?
#
loop_
_entity_poly.entity_id
_entity_poly.type
_entity_poly.pdbx_seq_one_letter_code
_entity_poly.pdbx_strand_id
1 'polypeptide(L)'
;MAAGGSAELCEAALNTAPHLIQFLDSQNVALVDQSAWALGNIAAEGPKFRDRLKDNGVIPPLIKLLESKEPAVISEAAWVVVYLTSGPDNVSTQLLEHRLIPLLVGPLKDFLELKALAIPLIRALGNIASGPDNNTSELINEPGFLPSMLQLIQSDCRPVKKESLWLMSNIAAEHTGADLQKVIDAGFVPVLSQIATHQNFDIRKEAAYSLINLAAHGPEYVKVLPHHELLPGFLDFLRTKDHELISLGLRYVQLLLNSGIPDAPALLSEMNGVDALEAVILSDDRDQHRLASLLMDTFFGENNHGSRVPTPIPGTPDPNLFNSSADDGSSSLPPQYLKRASFSAAV
;
A
#
# COMPACT_ATOMS: atom_id res chain seq x y z
N MET A 1 -27.21 4.99 -10.86
CA MET A 1 -27.78 4.14 -9.79
C MET A 1 -26.63 3.80 -8.88
N ALA A 2 -26.57 4.43 -7.72
CA ALA A 2 -25.58 4.14 -6.70
C ALA A 2 -26.15 3.11 -5.72
N ALA A 3 -25.24 2.29 -5.19
CA ALA A 3 -25.36 1.33 -4.09
C ALA A 3 -26.61 1.49 -3.19
N GLY A 4 -27.43 0.43 -3.14
CA GLY A 4 -28.61 0.34 -2.25
C GLY A 4 -29.91 -0.16 -2.91
N GLY A 5 -29.84 -0.76 -4.10
CA GLY A 5 -31.01 -1.36 -4.74
C GLY A 5 -31.52 -2.59 -3.98
N SER A 6 -32.82 -2.88 -4.07
CA SER A 6 -33.35 -4.19 -3.65
C SER A 6 -32.66 -5.31 -4.44
N ALA A 7 -32.64 -6.53 -3.91
CA ALA A 7 -32.03 -7.68 -4.59
C ALA A 7 -32.54 -7.88 -6.03
N GLU A 8 -33.79 -7.48 -6.29
CA GLU A 8 -34.42 -7.50 -7.61
C GLU A 8 -33.78 -6.51 -8.61
N LEU A 9 -33.39 -5.31 -8.14
CA LEU A 9 -32.70 -4.33 -8.98
C LEU A 9 -31.29 -4.78 -9.33
N CYS A 10 -30.60 -5.42 -8.39
CA CYS A 10 -29.26 -5.95 -8.65
C CYS A 10 -29.30 -7.14 -9.64
N GLU A 11 -30.28 -8.05 -9.53
CA GLU A 11 -30.49 -9.12 -10.51
C GLU A 11 -30.91 -8.58 -11.89
N ALA A 12 -31.76 -7.57 -11.94
CA ALA A 12 -32.12 -6.91 -13.19
C ALA A 12 -30.89 -6.28 -13.87
N ALA A 13 -29.99 -5.67 -13.11
CA ALA A 13 -28.74 -5.13 -13.63
C ALA A 13 -27.80 -6.22 -14.18
N LEU A 14 -27.77 -7.40 -13.58
CA LEU A 14 -26.98 -8.53 -14.12
C LEU A 14 -27.49 -9.02 -15.48
N ASN A 15 -28.80 -8.97 -15.71
CA ASN A 15 -29.40 -9.37 -16.98
C ASN A 15 -29.06 -8.40 -18.13
N THR A 16 -28.66 -7.16 -17.83
CA THR A 16 -28.23 -6.20 -18.86
C THR A 16 -26.75 -6.33 -19.21
N ALA A 17 -25.94 -6.98 -18.37
CA ALA A 17 -24.49 -7.07 -18.54
C ALA A 17 -24.02 -7.53 -19.94
N PRO A 18 -24.60 -8.59 -20.56
CA PRO A 18 -24.18 -8.99 -21.91
C PRO A 18 -24.36 -7.88 -22.97
N HIS A 19 -25.42 -7.07 -22.84
CA HIS A 19 -25.71 -5.98 -23.76
C HIS A 19 -24.75 -4.81 -23.54
N LEU A 20 -24.47 -4.48 -22.28
CA LEU A 20 -23.49 -3.47 -21.92
C LEU A 20 -22.08 -3.84 -22.42
N ILE A 21 -21.69 -5.12 -22.30
CA ILE A 21 -20.43 -5.64 -22.82
C ILE A 21 -20.38 -5.51 -24.35
N GLN A 22 -21.46 -5.84 -25.06
CA GLN A 22 -21.54 -5.65 -26.51
C GLN A 22 -21.40 -4.17 -26.92
N PHE A 23 -21.92 -3.24 -26.12
CA PHE A 23 -21.80 -1.81 -26.40
C PHE A 23 -20.39 -1.26 -26.25
N LEU A 24 -19.46 -1.96 -25.58
CA LEU A 24 -18.06 -1.56 -25.49
C LEU A 24 -17.35 -1.58 -26.85
N ASP A 25 -17.87 -2.33 -27.83
CA ASP A 25 -17.35 -2.36 -29.21
C ASP A 25 -17.98 -1.30 -30.14
N SER A 26 -18.84 -0.43 -29.61
CA SER A 26 -19.49 0.63 -30.38
C SER A 26 -18.50 1.71 -30.85
N GLN A 27 -18.81 2.35 -31.97
CA GLN A 27 -18.09 3.55 -32.45
C GLN A 27 -18.54 4.83 -31.73
N ASN A 28 -19.63 4.77 -30.95
CA ASN A 28 -20.12 5.91 -30.18
C ASN A 28 -19.41 5.95 -28.81
N VAL A 29 -18.44 6.86 -28.67
CA VAL A 29 -17.65 7.04 -27.45
C VAL A 29 -18.52 7.26 -26.21
N ALA A 30 -19.60 8.04 -26.31
CA ALA A 30 -20.50 8.27 -25.18
C ALA A 30 -21.25 7.00 -24.78
N LEU A 31 -21.59 6.13 -25.73
CA LEU A 31 -22.23 4.84 -25.42
C LEU A 31 -21.23 3.89 -24.76
N VAL A 32 -19.99 3.85 -25.24
CA VAL A 32 -18.91 3.04 -24.66
C VAL A 32 -18.63 3.47 -23.22
N ASP A 33 -18.45 4.78 -23.01
CA ASP A 33 -18.22 5.41 -21.71
C ASP A 33 -19.32 5.06 -20.70
N GLN A 34 -20.58 5.29 -21.05
CA GLN A 34 -21.71 4.99 -20.16
C GLN A 34 -21.90 3.49 -19.91
N SER A 35 -21.54 2.64 -20.88
CA SER A 35 -21.60 1.19 -20.72
C SER A 35 -20.50 0.69 -19.79
N ALA A 36 -19.27 1.22 -19.91
CA ALA A 36 -18.17 0.92 -19.01
C ALA A 36 -18.48 1.39 -17.58
N TRP A 37 -19.00 2.60 -17.42
CA TRP A 37 -19.46 3.13 -16.14
C TRP A 37 -20.53 2.25 -15.49
N ALA A 38 -21.52 1.81 -16.25
CA ALA A 38 -22.57 0.92 -15.77
C ALA A 38 -22.02 -0.44 -15.33
N LEU A 39 -21.07 -1.01 -16.09
CA LEU A 39 -20.37 -2.24 -15.72
C LEU A 39 -19.52 -2.07 -14.45
N GLY A 40 -18.89 -0.91 -14.26
CA GLY A 40 -18.15 -0.57 -13.04
C GLY A 40 -19.06 -0.62 -11.81
N ASN A 41 -20.26 -0.02 -11.90
CA ASN A 41 -21.25 -0.09 -10.83
C ASN A 41 -21.71 -1.52 -10.55
N ILE A 42 -21.96 -2.32 -11.60
CA ILE A 42 -22.30 -3.75 -11.42
C ILE A 42 -21.16 -4.48 -10.69
N ALA A 43 -19.91 -4.25 -11.08
CA ALA A 43 -18.75 -4.86 -10.44
C ALA A 43 -18.57 -4.41 -8.97
N ALA A 44 -18.96 -3.17 -8.64
CA ALA A 44 -18.87 -2.62 -7.30
C ALA A 44 -19.81 -3.32 -6.30
N GLU A 45 -20.96 -3.85 -6.75
CA GLU A 45 -21.96 -4.49 -5.89
C GLU A 45 -21.44 -5.73 -5.14
N GLY A 46 -20.42 -6.42 -5.65
CA GLY A 46 -19.70 -7.44 -4.90
C GLY A 46 -19.21 -8.64 -5.71
N PRO A 47 -18.61 -9.65 -5.04
CA PRO A 47 -17.95 -10.79 -5.70
C PRO A 47 -18.83 -11.53 -6.71
N LYS A 48 -20.10 -11.84 -6.35
CA LYS A 48 -21.05 -12.51 -7.24
C LYS A 48 -21.24 -11.77 -8.59
N PHE A 49 -21.26 -10.44 -8.55
CA PHE A 49 -21.46 -9.63 -9.75
C PHE A 49 -20.20 -9.62 -10.62
N ARG A 50 -19.02 -9.52 -9.98
CA ARG A 50 -17.72 -9.62 -10.65
C ARG A 50 -17.57 -10.98 -11.34
N ASP A 51 -17.95 -12.06 -10.67
CA ASP A 51 -17.99 -13.42 -11.24
C ASP A 51 -18.87 -13.48 -12.48
N ARG A 52 -20.09 -12.94 -12.39
CA ARG A 52 -21.02 -12.94 -13.50
C ARG A 52 -20.54 -12.11 -14.69
N LEU A 53 -19.88 -10.98 -14.45
CA LEU A 53 -19.28 -10.17 -15.53
C LEU A 53 -18.17 -10.94 -16.26
N LYS A 54 -17.34 -11.70 -15.53
CA LYS A 54 -16.32 -12.57 -16.13
C LYS A 54 -16.95 -13.67 -16.99
N ASP A 55 -17.97 -14.35 -16.47
CA ASP A 55 -18.71 -15.39 -17.20
C ASP A 55 -19.34 -14.86 -18.49
N ASN A 56 -19.75 -13.59 -18.49
CA ASN A 56 -20.29 -12.90 -19.67
C ASN A 56 -19.20 -12.41 -20.64
N GLY A 57 -17.92 -12.65 -20.37
CA GLY A 57 -16.81 -12.33 -21.28
C GLY A 57 -16.39 -10.86 -21.27
N VAL A 58 -16.48 -10.16 -20.13
CA VAL A 58 -16.11 -8.73 -20.05
C VAL A 58 -14.63 -8.44 -20.33
N ILE A 59 -13.73 -9.42 -20.10
CA ILE A 59 -12.28 -9.19 -20.10
C ILE A 59 -11.74 -8.70 -21.45
N PRO A 60 -11.95 -9.40 -22.60
CA PRO A 60 -11.35 -8.94 -23.86
C PRO A 60 -11.82 -7.55 -24.32
N PRO A 61 -13.12 -7.20 -24.26
CA PRO A 61 -13.56 -5.84 -24.54
C PRO A 61 -12.95 -4.81 -23.59
N LEU A 62 -12.82 -5.14 -22.30
CA LEU A 62 -12.22 -4.25 -21.31
C LEU A 62 -10.75 -3.95 -21.61
N ILE A 63 -9.97 -4.97 -21.99
CA ILE A 63 -8.56 -4.82 -22.39
C ILE A 63 -8.45 -3.88 -23.60
N LYS A 64 -9.33 -4.04 -24.60
CA LYS A 64 -9.38 -3.14 -25.76
C LYS A 64 -9.70 -1.68 -25.38
N LEU A 65 -10.53 -1.44 -24.37
CA LEU A 65 -10.82 -0.08 -23.92
C LEU A 65 -9.60 0.59 -23.25
N LEU A 66 -8.75 -0.17 -22.56
CA LEU A 66 -7.50 0.35 -22.00
C LEU A 66 -6.49 0.77 -23.10
N GLU A 67 -6.65 0.27 -24.32
CA GLU A 67 -5.87 0.69 -25.50
C GLU A 67 -6.45 1.94 -26.21
N SER A 68 -7.55 2.49 -25.70
CA SER A 68 -8.18 3.70 -26.25
C SER A 68 -7.24 4.91 -26.21
N LYS A 69 -7.52 5.90 -27.05
CA LYS A 69 -6.85 7.21 -27.01
C LYS A 69 -7.62 8.25 -26.18
N GLU A 70 -8.83 7.90 -25.74
CA GLU A 70 -9.71 8.79 -25.00
C GLU A 70 -9.52 8.59 -23.49
N PRO A 71 -8.96 9.56 -22.75
CA PRO A 71 -8.66 9.41 -21.32
C PRO A 71 -9.86 9.01 -20.46
N ALA A 72 -11.06 9.52 -20.79
CA ALA A 72 -12.29 9.17 -20.09
C ALA A 72 -12.61 7.66 -20.21
N VAL A 73 -12.50 7.11 -21.43
CA VAL A 73 -12.74 5.69 -21.69
C VAL A 73 -11.74 4.81 -20.95
N ILE A 74 -10.46 5.18 -20.96
CA ILE A 74 -9.41 4.46 -20.21
C ILE A 74 -9.73 4.50 -18.71
N SER A 75 -10.13 5.66 -18.19
CA SER A 75 -10.47 5.83 -16.77
C SER A 75 -11.68 4.97 -16.35
N GLU A 76 -12.74 4.92 -17.15
CA GLU A 76 -13.90 4.07 -16.87
C GLU A 76 -13.55 2.58 -16.95
N ALA A 77 -12.77 2.18 -17.97
CA ALA A 77 -12.25 0.82 -18.04
C ALA A 77 -11.40 0.46 -16.80
N ALA A 78 -10.52 1.38 -16.36
CA ALA A 78 -9.70 1.19 -15.18
C ALA A 78 -10.54 1.02 -13.90
N TRP A 79 -11.68 1.71 -13.76
CA TRP A 79 -12.61 1.47 -12.64
C TRP A 79 -13.17 0.06 -12.64
N VAL A 80 -13.56 -0.48 -13.80
CA VAL A 80 -13.98 -1.88 -13.89
C VAL A 80 -12.83 -2.81 -13.46
N VAL A 81 -11.60 -2.55 -13.90
CA VAL A 81 -10.41 -3.30 -13.47
C VAL A 81 -10.19 -3.20 -11.96
N VAL A 82 -10.37 -2.03 -11.34
CA VAL A 82 -10.28 -1.87 -9.88
C VAL A 82 -11.20 -2.86 -9.18
N TYR A 83 -12.46 -2.96 -9.60
CA TYR A 83 -13.40 -3.87 -8.95
C TYR A 83 -13.09 -5.34 -9.24
N LEU A 84 -12.71 -5.68 -10.47
CA LEU A 84 -12.33 -7.05 -10.82
C LEU A 84 -11.06 -7.51 -10.09
N THR A 85 -10.13 -6.60 -9.80
CA THR A 85 -8.90 -6.87 -9.03
C THR A 85 -9.10 -6.72 -7.51
N SER A 86 -10.28 -6.32 -7.05
CA SER A 86 -10.60 -6.23 -5.64
C SER A 86 -11.03 -7.59 -5.10
N GLY A 87 -10.19 -8.24 -4.32
CA GLY A 87 -10.52 -9.50 -3.63
C GLY A 87 -9.38 -10.52 -3.63
N PRO A 88 -9.51 -11.61 -2.86
CA PRO A 88 -8.46 -12.62 -2.71
C PRO A 88 -8.34 -13.59 -3.91
N ASP A 89 -9.18 -13.47 -4.93
CA ASP A 89 -9.35 -14.50 -5.97
C ASP A 89 -8.46 -14.30 -7.21
N ASN A 90 -8.26 -15.39 -7.96
CA ASN A 90 -7.50 -15.57 -9.22
C ASN A 90 -7.81 -14.59 -10.38
N VAL A 91 -8.66 -13.58 -10.17
CA VAL A 91 -9.09 -12.62 -11.20
C VAL A 91 -7.94 -11.76 -11.69
N SER A 92 -7.04 -11.37 -10.78
CA SER A 92 -5.82 -10.66 -11.15
C SER A 92 -4.99 -11.48 -12.14
N THR A 93 -4.89 -12.80 -11.98
CA THR A 93 -4.11 -13.67 -12.86
C THR A 93 -4.63 -13.67 -14.30
N GLN A 94 -5.94 -13.86 -14.50
CA GLN A 94 -6.54 -13.86 -15.86
C GLN A 94 -6.35 -12.51 -16.56
N LEU A 95 -6.53 -11.40 -15.84
CA LEU A 95 -6.31 -10.07 -16.40
C LEU A 95 -4.83 -9.84 -16.74
N LEU A 96 -3.91 -10.31 -15.89
CA LEU A 96 -2.46 -10.19 -16.13
C LEU A 96 -2.00 -10.97 -17.37
N GLU A 97 -2.65 -12.09 -17.72
CA GLU A 97 -2.39 -12.83 -18.99
C GLU A 97 -2.62 -11.96 -20.25
N HIS A 98 -3.40 -10.88 -20.13
CA HIS A 98 -3.68 -9.93 -21.21
C HIS A 98 -2.77 -8.68 -21.18
N ARG A 99 -1.59 -8.75 -20.55
CA ARG A 99 -0.64 -7.62 -20.44
C ARG A 99 -1.25 -6.40 -19.75
N LEU A 100 -2.02 -6.63 -18.69
CA LEU A 100 -2.71 -5.55 -17.97
C LEU A 100 -1.76 -4.49 -17.40
N ILE A 101 -0.59 -4.89 -16.87
CA ILE A 101 0.37 -3.95 -16.25
C ILE A 101 0.82 -2.86 -17.25
N PRO A 102 1.37 -3.19 -18.44
CA PRO A 102 1.70 -2.18 -19.44
C PRO A 102 0.54 -1.26 -19.83
N LEU A 103 -0.69 -1.80 -19.92
CA LEU A 103 -1.90 -1.05 -20.28
C LEU A 103 -2.33 -0.06 -19.19
N LEU A 104 -2.05 -0.36 -17.92
CA LEU A 104 -2.31 0.55 -16.80
C LEU A 104 -1.18 1.55 -16.59
N VAL A 105 0.07 1.16 -16.81
CA VAL A 105 1.25 2.02 -16.63
C VAL A 105 1.40 3.02 -17.77
N GLY A 106 1.16 2.60 -19.02
CA GLY A 106 1.35 3.44 -20.21
C GLY A 106 0.63 4.80 -20.16
N PRO A 107 -0.66 4.86 -19.76
CA PRO A 107 -1.41 6.11 -19.67
C PRO A 107 -1.03 7.02 -18.48
N LEU A 108 -0.31 6.52 -17.46
CA LEU A 108 -0.02 7.30 -16.24
C LEU A 108 0.69 8.63 -16.56
N LYS A 109 1.61 8.61 -17.53
CA LYS A 109 2.36 9.81 -17.96
C LYS A 109 1.44 10.91 -18.48
N ASP A 110 0.39 10.53 -19.21
CA ASP A 110 -0.54 11.47 -19.84
C ASP A 110 -1.56 11.98 -18.79
N PHE A 111 -1.75 11.19 -17.72
CA PHE A 111 -2.70 11.47 -16.65
C PHE A 111 -2.09 12.28 -15.50
N LEU A 112 -0.78 12.59 -15.56
CA LEU A 112 -0.12 13.49 -14.61
C LEU A 112 -0.79 14.87 -14.56
N GLU A 113 -1.25 15.38 -15.71
CA GLU A 113 -2.00 16.63 -15.82
C GLU A 113 -3.50 16.43 -15.56
N LEU A 114 -4.03 15.24 -15.86
CA LEU A 114 -5.44 14.86 -15.66
C LEU A 114 -5.62 14.06 -14.36
N LYS A 115 -5.11 14.60 -13.25
CA LYS A 115 -4.92 13.93 -11.95
C LYS A 115 -6.10 13.04 -11.51
N ALA A 116 -7.34 13.49 -11.67
CA ALA A 116 -8.53 12.71 -11.28
C ALA A 116 -8.66 11.38 -12.04
N LEU A 117 -8.24 11.33 -13.30
CA LEU A 117 -8.29 10.13 -14.14
C LEU A 117 -7.18 9.13 -13.77
N ALA A 118 -6.11 9.56 -13.09
CA ALA A 118 -5.03 8.68 -12.64
C ALA A 118 -5.45 7.76 -11.48
N ILE A 119 -6.44 8.17 -10.68
CA ILE A 119 -6.89 7.46 -9.48
C ILE A 119 -7.25 6.00 -9.77
N PRO A 120 -8.13 5.66 -10.74
CA PRO A 120 -8.47 4.27 -11.02
C PRO A 120 -7.27 3.45 -11.52
N LEU A 121 -6.36 4.04 -12.29
CA LEU A 121 -5.14 3.35 -12.74
C LEU A 121 -4.24 3.01 -11.54
N ILE A 122 -3.97 3.98 -10.67
CA ILE A 122 -3.15 3.80 -9.47
C ILE A 122 -3.79 2.76 -8.54
N ARG A 123 -5.11 2.83 -8.37
CA ARG A 123 -5.84 1.89 -7.52
C ARG A 123 -5.78 0.48 -8.08
N ALA A 124 -5.96 0.29 -9.39
CA ALA A 124 -5.84 -1.01 -10.04
C ALA A 124 -4.42 -1.59 -9.88
N LEU A 125 -3.39 -0.77 -10.09
CA LEU A 125 -2.00 -1.16 -9.87
C LEU A 125 -1.73 -1.52 -8.40
N GLY A 126 -2.30 -0.78 -7.46
CA GLY A 126 -2.15 -1.07 -6.02
C GLY A 126 -2.85 -2.35 -5.59
N ASN A 127 -4.01 -2.67 -6.19
CA ASN A 127 -4.67 -3.98 -6.03
C ASN A 127 -3.76 -5.10 -6.55
N ILE A 128 -3.18 -4.94 -7.75
CA ILE A 128 -2.23 -5.91 -8.32
C ILE A 128 -1.01 -6.10 -7.40
N ALA A 129 -0.44 -4.99 -6.90
CA ALA A 129 0.70 -4.99 -5.99
C ALA A 129 0.40 -5.65 -4.63
N SER A 130 -0.87 -5.63 -4.19
CA SER A 130 -1.31 -6.32 -2.97
C SER A 130 -1.35 -7.85 -3.10
N GLY A 131 -1.25 -8.37 -4.33
CA GLY A 131 -1.15 -9.80 -4.64
C GLY A 131 0.22 -10.41 -4.38
N PRO A 132 0.58 -11.52 -5.04
CA PRO A 132 1.87 -12.18 -4.84
C PRO A 132 3.06 -11.33 -5.34
N ASP A 133 4.28 -11.67 -4.93
CA ASP A 133 5.48 -10.86 -5.19
C ASP A 133 5.88 -10.75 -6.66
N ASN A 134 5.58 -11.75 -7.47
CA ASN A 134 5.82 -11.67 -8.91
C ASN A 134 5.11 -10.46 -9.53
N ASN A 135 3.94 -10.04 -8.99
CA ASN A 135 3.25 -8.85 -9.45
C ASN A 135 4.01 -7.56 -9.10
N THR A 136 4.59 -7.47 -7.90
CA THR A 136 5.38 -6.29 -7.50
C THR A 136 6.67 -6.21 -8.31
N SER A 137 7.34 -7.35 -8.52
CA SER A 137 8.50 -7.44 -9.40
C SER A 137 8.15 -7.00 -10.83
N GLU A 138 7.06 -7.49 -11.41
CA GLU A 138 6.63 -7.10 -12.76
C GLU A 138 6.34 -5.59 -12.85
N LEU A 139 5.67 -5.02 -11.84
CA LEU A 139 5.41 -3.57 -11.76
C LEU A 139 6.72 -2.76 -11.68
N ILE A 140 7.66 -3.11 -10.80
CA ILE A 140 8.94 -2.41 -10.66
C ILE A 140 9.73 -2.44 -11.98
N ASN A 141 9.63 -3.54 -12.72
CA ASN A 141 10.34 -3.74 -13.98
C ASN A 141 9.62 -3.16 -15.22
N GLU A 142 8.35 -2.76 -15.10
CA GLU A 142 7.60 -2.16 -16.21
C GLU A 142 8.15 -0.76 -16.56
N PRO A 143 8.55 -0.52 -17.82
CA PRO A 143 9.05 0.79 -18.24
C PRO A 143 8.08 1.93 -17.94
N GLY A 144 8.59 2.97 -17.29
CA GLY A 144 7.80 4.17 -16.97
C GLY A 144 6.99 4.07 -15.67
N PHE A 145 6.90 2.91 -15.02
CA PHE A 145 6.23 2.78 -13.73
C PHE A 145 6.89 3.65 -12.65
N LEU A 146 8.16 3.37 -12.31
CA LEU A 146 8.87 4.12 -11.26
C LEU A 146 8.93 5.64 -11.53
N PRO A 147 9.27 6.13 -12.73
CA PRO A 147 9.25 7.57 -13.02
C PRO A 147 7.87 8.22 -12.88
N SER A 148 6.80 7.53 -13.27
CA SER A 148 5.43 8.03 -13.12
C SER A 148 5.03 8.07 -11.66
N MET A 149 5.32 7.01 -10.91
CA MET A 149 5.02 6.92 -9.49
C MET A 149 5.76 7.98 -8.67
N LEU A 150 7.02 8.28 -8.99
CA LEU A 150 7.79 9.33 -8.32
C LEU A 150 7.16 10.72 -8.49
N GLN A 151 6.55 10.99 -9.66
CA GLN A 151 5.81 12.23 -9.89
C GLN A 151 4.46 12.23 -9.18
N LEU A 152 3.72 11.11 -9.23
CA LEU A 152 2.39 11.00 -8.63
C LEU A 152 2.41 11.11 -7.10
N ILE A 153 3.40 10.54 -6.40
CA ILE A 153 3.54 10.72 -4.94
C ILE A 153 3.87 12.17 -4.56
N GLN A 154 4.35 12.99 -5.49
CA GLN A 154 4.61 14.41 -5.29
C GLN A 154 3.43 15.30 -5.71
N SER A 155 2.35 14.71 -6.25
CA SER A 155 1.18 15.44 -6.74
C SER A 155 0.57 16.37 -5.68
N ASP A 156 0.18 17.56 -6.10
CA ASP A 156 -0.62 18.49 -5.28
C ASP A 156 -2.06 17.97 -5.05
N CYS A 157 -2.53 17.03 -5.88
CA CYS A 157 -3.83 16.39 -5.71
C CYS A 157 -3.72 15.32 -4.61
N ARG A 158 -4.22 15.68 -3.42
CA ARG A 158 -4.14 14.82 -2.23
C ARG A 158 -4.68 13.39 -2.44
N PRO A 159 -5.83 13.15 -3.11
CA PRO A 159 -6.26 11.79 -3.42
C PRO A 159 -5.23 11.01 -4.23
N VAL A 160 -4.70 11.57 -5.32
CA VAL A 160 -3.66 10.93 -6.15
C VAL A 160 -2.44 10.59 -5.31
N LYS A 161 -1.92 11.58 -4.56
CA LYS A 161 -0.76 11.38 -3.67
C LYS A 161 -1.00 10.24 -2.68
N LYS A 162 -2.17 10.21 -2.04
CA LYS A 162 -2.53 9.18 -1.06
C LYS A 162 -2.57 7.78 -1.69
N GLU A 163 -3.26 7.63 -2.83
CA GLU A 163 -3.33 6.36 -3.57
C GLU A 163 -1.96 5.89 -4.04
N SER A 164 -1.13 6.82 -4.50
CA SER A 164 0.23 6.51 -4.95
C SER A 164 1.11 6.05 -3.80
N LEU A 165 1.02 6.68 -2.63
CA LEU A 165 1.75 6.25 -1.44
C LEU A 165 1.28 4.88 -0.95
N TRP A 166 -0.04 4.61 -0.99
CA TRP A 166 -0.58 3.29 -0.67
C TRP A 166 0.00 2.21 -1.60
N LEU A 167 -0.02 2.44 -2.92
CA LEU A 167 0.61 1.54 -3.90
C LEU A 167 2.10 1.33 -3.60
N MET A 168 2.86 2.41 -3.34
CA MET A 168 4.29 2.27 -2.99
C MET A 168 4.52 1.52 -1.68
N SER A 169 3.60 1.60 -0.70
CA SER A 169 3.67 0.79 0.52
C SER A 169 3.51 -0.71 0.24
N ASN A 170 2.68 -1.09 -0.75
CA ASN A 170 2.54 -2.47 -1.21
C ASN A 170 3.77 -2.95 -2.01
N ILE A 171 4.39 -2.07 -2.80
CA ILE A 171 5.65 -2.36 -3.51
C ILE A 171 6.78 -2.63 -2.50
N ALA A 172 6.96 -1.76 -1.50
CA ALA A 172 7.98 -1.91 -0.45
C ALA A 172 7.79 -3.18 0.41
N ALA A 173 6.61 -3.78 0.32
CA ALA A 173 6.16 -4.94 1.06
C ALA A 173 6.31 -6.28 0.32
N GLU A 174 6.96 -6.29 -0.85
CA GLU A 174 7.43 -7.53 -1.47
C GLU A 174 8.27 -8.34 -0.46
N HIS A 175 8.25 -9.68 -0.48
CA HIS A 175 8.95 -10.49 0.54
C HIS A 175 10.45 -10.66 0.26
N THR A 176 10.87 -10.68 -1.02
CA THR A 176 12.27 -10.99 -1.37
C THR A 176 13.21 -9.79 -1.26
N GLY A 177 12.65 -8.58 -1.40
CA GLY A 177 13.41 -7.34 -1.52
C GLY A 177 14.27 -7.24 -2.79
N ALA A 178 14.26 -8.23 -3.69
CA ALA A 178 15.21 -8.34 -4.79
C ALA A 178 15.17 -7.14 -5.75
N ASP A 179 13.99 -6.58 -5.98
CA ASP A 179 13.79 -5.44 -6.86
C ASP A 179 13.74 -4.09 -6.12
N LEU A 180 13.77 -4.07 -4.78
CA LEU A 180 13.66 -2.83 -3.99
C LEU A 180 14.88 -1.91 -4.15
N GLN A 181 16.04 -2.45 -4.52
CA GLN A 181 17.19 -1.62 -4.87
C GLN A 181 16.86 -0.66 -6.03
N LYS A 182 16.06 -1.07 -7.01
CA LYS A 182 15.63 -0.19 -8.13
C LYS A 182 14.72 0.94 -7.63
N VAL A 183 13.90 0.67 -6.61
CA VAL A 183 13.05 1.71 -5.97
C VAL A 183 13.93 2.73 -5.24
N ILE A 184 14.98 2.27 -4.56
CA ILE A 184 15.97 3.15 -3.92
C ILE A 184 16.71 3.98 -4.97
N ASP A 185 17.26 3.34 -6.00
CA ASP A 185 18.04 3.98 -7.07
C ASP A 185 17.20 4.97 -7.88
N ALA A 186 15.89 4.75 -7.98
CA ALA A 186 14.94 5.67 -8.61
C ALA A 186 14.64 6.93 -7.75
N GLY A 187 15.18 7.03 -6.54
CA GLY A 187 15.09 8.24 -5.71
C GLY A 187 13.83 8.34 -4.84
N PHE A 188 13.15 7.23 -4.55
CA PHE A 188 11.97 7.24 -3.69
C PHE A 188 12.28 7.56 -2.22
N VAL A 189 13.42 7.12 -1.70
CA VAL A 189 13.77 7.31 -0.27
C VAL A 189 13.79 8.79 0.13
N PRO A 190 14.49 9.71 -0.58
CA PRO A 190 14.44 11.14 -0.26
C PRO A 190 13.02 11.73 -0.32
N VAL A 191 12.24 11.39 -1.35
CA VAL A 191 10.89 11.93 -1.53
C VAL A 191 9.94 11.44 -0.44
N LEU A 192 9.96 10.14 -0.13
CA LEU A 192 9.18 9.56 0.96
C LEU A 192 9.59 10.17 2.31
N SER A 193 10.88 10.43 2.52
CA SER A 193 11.37 11.05 3.76
C SER A 193 10.85 12.46 3.94
N GLN A 194 10.88 13.27 2.89
CA GLN A 194 10.32 14.62 2.90
C GLN A 194 8.80 14.60 3.18
N ILE A 195 8.08 13.65 2.57
CA ILE A 195 6.64 13.50 2.77
C ILE A 195 6.31 13.07 4.22
N ALA A 196 7.05 12.10 4.77
CA ALA A 196 6.85 11.58 6.11
C ALA A 196 7.11 12.61 7.22
N THR A 197 7.87 13.66 6.93
CA THR A 197 8.29 14.70 7.87
C THR A 197 7.49 16.00 7.74
N HIS A 198 7.16 16.43 6.52
CA HIS A 198 6.63 17.78 6.27
C HIS A 198 5.15 17.86 5.87
N GLN A 199 4.46 16.74 5.66
CA GLN A 199 3.05 16.73 5.23
C GLN A 199 2.05 16.62 6.39
N ASN A 200 0.76 16.67 6.07
CA ASN A 200 -0.30 16.41 7.05
C ASN A 200 -0.25 14.95 7.53
N PHE A 201 -0.73 14.70 8.75
CA PHE A 201 -0.65 13.40 9.43
C PHE A 201 -1.13 12.22 8.59
N ASP A 202 -2.25 12.36 7.87
CA ASP A 202 -2.79 11.26 7.08
C ASP A 202 -1.88 10.87 5.89
N ILE A 203 -1.16 11.83 5.31
CA ILE A 203 -0.21 11.61 4.21
C ILE A 203 1.14 11.14 4.76
N ARG A 204 1.59 11.70 5.89
CA ARG A 204 2.79 11.24 6.60
C ARG A 204 2.69 9.76 6.93
N LYS A 205 1.52 9.30 7.39
CA LYS A 205 1.24 7.90 7.69
C LYS A 205 1.51 6.98 6.50
N GLU A 206 0.99 7.35 5.32
CA GLU A 206 1.13 6.55 4.10
C GLU A 206 2.60 6.44 3.65
N ALA A 207 3.37 7.53 3.72
CA ALA A 207 4.81 7.50 3.44
C ALA A 207 5.61 6.70 4.48
N ALA A 208 5.22 6.80 5.75
CA ALA A 208 5.82 6.05 6.85
C ALA A 208 5.68 4.54 6.65
N TYR A 209 4.51 4.06 6.19
CA TYR A 209 4.32 2.66 5.82
C TYR A 209 5.34 2.19 4.78
N SER A 210 5.55 2.96 3.70
CA SER A 210 6.52 2.61 2.65
C SER A 210 7.94 2.53 3.20
N LEU A 211 8.37 3.49 4.03
CA LEU A 211 9.71 3.52 4.62
C LEU A 211 9.93 2.38 5.61
N ILE A 212 8.95 2.08 6.46
CA ILE A 212 9.02 0.97 7.42
C ILE A 212 9.06 -0.38 6.70
N ASN A 213 8.23 -0.57 5.66
CA ASN A 213 8.22 -1.79 4.88
C ASN A 213 9.57 -2.00 4.17
N LEU A 214 10.15 -0.95 3.60
CA LEU A 214 11.49 -0.99 3.01
C LEU A 214 12.53 -1.38 4.07
N ALA A 215 12.56 -0.69 5.22
CA ALA A 215 13.51 -0.96 6.31
C ALA A 215 13.37 -2.36 6.91
N ALA A 216 12.17 -2.96 6.86
CA ALA A 216 11.91 -4.30 7.40
C ALA A 216 12.64 -5.42 6.65
N HIS A 217 13.18 -5.15 5.45
CA HIS A 217 14.02 -6.09 4.69
C HIS A 217 15.40 -6.34 5.29
N GLY A 218 15.79 -5.56 6.29
CA GLY A 218 16.98 -5.82 7.10
C GLY A 218 17.95 -4.64 7.19
N PRO A 219 19.07 -4.81 7.90
CA PRO A 219 19.99 -3.72 8.25
C PRO A 219 20.47 -2.87 7.08
N GLU A 220 20.71 -3.46 5.92
CA GLU A 220 21.16 -2.71 4.73
C GLU A 220 20.11 -1.71 4.25
N TYR A 221 18.83 -2.04 4.35
CA TYR A 221 17.72 -1.14 4.01
C TYR A 221 17.45 -0.10 5.10
N VAL A 222 17.75 -0.41 6.36
CA VAL A 222 17.69 0.59 7.44
C VAL A 222 18.75 1.67 7.19
N LYS A 223 19.99 1.26 6.89
CA LYS A 223 21.14 2.18 6.67
C LYS A 223 20.95 3.19 5.55
N VAL A 224 20.13 2.91 4.54
CA VAL A 224 19.88 3.87 3.44
C VAL A 224 18.94 5.00 3.83
N LEU A 225 18.23 4.90 4.97
CA LEU A 225 17.27 5.92 5.40
C LEU A 225 17.99 7.11 6.07
N PRO A 226 17.57 8.36 5.79
CA PRO A 226 18.15 9.55 6.42
C PRO A 226 17.61 9.73 7.85
N HIS A 227 18.12 8.92 8.79
CA HIS A 227 17.55 8.82 10.15
C HIS A 227 17.51 10.14 10.91
N HIS A 228 18.50 11.03 10.75
CA HIS A 228 18.48 12.35 11.38
C HIS A 228 17.29 13.21 10.94
N GLU A 229 16.84 13.07 9.69
CA GLU A 229 15.69 13.79 9.16
C GLU A 229 14.37 13.11 9.55
N LEU A 230 14.34 11.78 9.47
CA LEU A 230 13.13 10.99 9.67
C LEU A 230 12.73 10.85 11.14
N LEU A 231 13.70 10.66 12.03
CA LEU A 231 13.45 10.28 13.41
C LEU A 231 12.56 11.27 14.15
N PRO A 232 12.72 12.61 14.04
CA PRO A 232 11.79 13.56 14.65
C PRO A 232 10.33 13.32 14.25
N GLY A 233 10.10 13.03 12.96
CA GLY A 233 8.76 12.74 12.44
C GLY A 233 8.16 11.44 12.98
N PHE A 234 8.97 10.40 13.19
CA PHE A 234 8.49 9.16 13.82
C PHE A 234 8.30 9.29 15.34
N LEU A 235 9.11 10.12 16.01
CA LEU A 235 8.93 10.42 17.44
C LEU A 235 7.65 11.23 17.68
N ASP A 236 7.23 12.08 16.76
CA ASP A 236 5.93 12.74 16.84
C ASP A 236 4.78 11.75 16.87
N PHE A 237 4.87 10.63 16.13
CA PHE A 237 3.83 9.60 16.13
C PHE A 237 3.65 8.95 17.50
N LEU A 238 4.75 8.73 18.24
CA LEU A 238 4.72 8.19 19.61
C LEU A 238 4.00 9.11 20.61
N ARG A 239 3.92 10.41 20.31
CA ARG A 239 3.30 11.42 21.17
C ARG A 239 1.83 11.69 20.82
N THR A 240 1.27 10.96 19.85
CA THR A 240 -0.13 11.11 19.46
C THR A 240 -1.05 10.28 20.37
N LYS A 241 -2.36 10.37 20.14
CA LYS A 241 -3.38 9.47 20.74
C LYS A 241 -3.84 8.39 19.78
N ASP A 242 -3.28 8.35 18.57
CA ASP A 242 -3.67 7.41 17.53
C ASP A 242 -2.82 6.15 17.66
N HIS A 243 -3.47 5.04 18.01
CA HIS A 243 -2.78 3.76 18.20
C HIS A 243 -2.06 3.28 16.94
N GLU A 244 -2.59 3.53 15.74
CA GLU A 244 -1.93 3.12 14.50
C GLU A 244 -0.63 3.91 14.30
N LEU A 245 -0.64 5.22 14.57
CA LEU A 245 0.56 6.05 14.48
C LEU A 245 1.61 5.68 15.53
N ILE A 246 1.20 5.47 16.79
CA ILE A 246 2.13 5.02 17.85
C ILE A 246 2.81 3.71 17.42
N SER A 247 2.05 2.75 16.90
CA SER A 247 2.60 1.49 16.40
C SER A 247 3.61 1.68 15.27
N LEU A 248 3.38 2.63 14.35
CA LEU A 248 4.36 2.97 13.31
C LEU A 248 5.63 3.59 13.89
N GLY A 249 5.49 4.54 14.82
CA GLY A 249 6.62 5.13 15.53
C GLY A 249 7.46 4.08 16.24
N LEU A 250 6.82 3.19 17.00
CA LEU A 250 7.51 2.12 17.75
C LEU A 250 8.24 1.16 16.82
N ARG A 251 7.61 0.81 15.70
CA ARG A 251 8.20 -0.10 14.71
C ARG A 251 9.43 0.52 14.04
N TYR A 252 9.37 1.80 13.68
CA TYR A 252 10.54 2.49 13.15
C TYR A 252 11.69 2.54 14.17
N VAL A 253 11.40 2.89 15.43
CA VAL A 253 12.41 2.91 16.50
C VAL A 253 13.00 1.51 16.74
N GLN A 254 12.17 0.47 16.73
CA GLN A 254 12.61 -0.92 16.86
C GLN A 254 13.55 -1.31 15.72
N LEU A 255 13.20 -1.00 14.46
CA LEU A 255 14.04 -1.28 13.30
C LEU A 255 15.38 -0.54 13.39
N LEU A 256 15.37 0.74 13.78
CA LEU A 256 16.57 1.55 13.96
C LEU A 256 17.50 0.98 15.03
N LEU A 257 16.98 0.67 16.22
CA LEU A 257 17.78 0.15 17.33
C LEU A 257 18.32 -1.27 17.05
N ASN A 258 17.56 -2.11 16.35
CA ASN A 258 17.97 -3.47 15.98
C ASN A 258 18.84 -3.54 14.70
N SER A 259 19.07 -2.42 14.02
CA SER A 259 19.80 -2.38 12.75
C SER A 259 21.30 -2.67 12.89
N GLY A 260 21.85 -2.61 14.10
CA GLY A 260 23.29 -2.67 14.32
C GLY A 260 24.05 -1.40 13.90
N ILE A 261 23.34 -0.30 13.57
CA ILE A 261 23.95 1.03 13.42
C ILE A 261 24.52 1.45 14.79
N PRO A 262 25.85 1.64 14.93
CA PRO A 262 26.48 1.84 16.24
C PRO A 262 25.91 2.99 17.07
N ASP A 263 25.56 4.09 16.41
CA ASP A 263 25.10 5.31 17.06
C ASP A 263 23.57 5.42 17.16
N ALA A 264 22.81 4.36 16.83
CA ALA A 264 21.35 4.41 16.84
C ALA A 264 20.74 4.75 18.22
N PRO A 265 21.19 4.15 19.35
CA PRO A 265 20.70 4.55 20.68
C PRO A 265 21.07 5.99 21.03
N ALA A 266 22.30 6.42 20.72
CA ALA A 266 22.77 7.77 20.99
C ALA A 266 21.95 8.82 20.20
N LEU A 267 21.69 8.54 18.92
CA LEU A 267 20.83 9.35 18.06
C LEU A 267 19.41 9.46 18.62
N LEU A 268 18.85 8.34 19.10
CA LEU A 268 17.52 8.34 19.71
C LEU A 268 17.47 9.18 20.99
N SER A 269 18.50 9.09 21.85
CA SER A 269 18.61 9.92 23.05
C SER A 269 18.75 11.41 22.71
N GLU A 270 19.59 11.76 21.74
CA GLU A 270 19.79 13.15 21.29
C GLU A 270 18.48 13.80 20.82
N MET A 271 17.58 13.02 20.22
CA MET A 271 16.33 13.51 19.66
C MET A 271 15.13 13.41 20.61
N ASN A 272 15.35 13.27 21.92
CA ASN A 272 14.31 13.08 22.94
C ASN A 272 13.40 11.87 22.65
N GLY A 273 13.99 10.79 22.11
CA GLY A 273 13.29 9.55 21.84
C GLY A 273 13.04 8.71 23.09
N VAL A 274 13.89 8.84 24.11
CA VAL A 274 13.69 8.21 25.43
C VAL A 274 12.39 8.70 26.06
N ASP A 275 12.21 10.03 26.18
CA ASP A 275 10.98 10.63 26.68
C ASP A 275 9.74 10.21 25.88
N ALA A 276 9.88 10.05 24.56
CA ALA A 276 8.80 9.61 23.69
C ALA A 276 8.41 8.15 23.95
N LEU A 277 9.38 7.26 24.22
CA LEU A 277 9.11 5.87 24.61
C LEU A 277 8.46 5.81 26.00
N GLU A 278 8.92 6.60 26.97
CA GLU A 278 8.32 6.70 28.31
C GLU A 278 6.84 7.12 28.24
N ALA A 279 6.51 8.10 27.39
CA ALA A 279 5.12 8.51 27.19
C ALA A 279 4.23 7.36 26.70
N VAL A 280 4.76 6.47 25.85
CA VAL A 280 4.04 5.28 25.35
C VAL A 280 3.94 4.19 26.42
N ILE A 281 4.94 4.05 27.30
CA ILE A 281 4.86 3.13 28.46
C ILE A 281 3.71 3.52 29.38
N LEU A 282 3.38 4.81 29.48
CA LEU A 282 2.24 5.28 30.28
C LEU A 282 0.88 5.09 29.58
N SER A 283 0.85 4.58 28.34
CA SER A 283 -0.39 4.37 27.59
C SER A 283 -1.14 3.11 28.03
N ASP A 284 -2.46 3.10 27.78
CA ASP A 284 -3.35 2.00 28.16
C ASP A 284 -3.22 0.76 27.23
N ASP A 285 -2.54 0.91 26.09
CA ASP A 285 -2.36 -0.18 25.13
C ASP A 285 -1.25 -1.13 25.59
N ARG A 286 -1.64 -2.35 25.96
CA ARG A 286 -0.72 -3.34 26.53
C ARG A 286 0.40 -3.75 25.57
N ASP A 287 0.14 -3.75 24.27
CA ASP A 287 1.08 -4.20 23.26
C ASP A 287 2.11 -3.11 22.99
N GLN A 288 1.66 -1.87 22.85
CA GLN A 288 2.53 -0.70 22.72
C GLN A 288 3.37 -0.47 23.98
N HIS A 289 2.76 -0.57 25.16
CA HIS A 289 3.44 -0.51 26.45
C HIS A 289 4.57 -1.55 26.53
N ARG A 290 4.26 -2.81 26.21
CA ARG A 290 5.23 -3.90 26.29
C ARG A 290 6.39 -3.69 25.32
N LEU A 291 6.12 -3.28 24.09
CA LEU A 291 7.17 -3.01 23.11
C LEU A 291 8.06 -1.83 23.54
N ALA A 292 7.46 -0.72 23.97
CA ALA A 292 8.20 0.45 24.41
C ALA A 292 9.09 0.13 25.63
N SER A 293 8.56 -0.61 26.61
CA SER A 293 9.30 -1.06 27.80
C SER A 293 10.48 -1.96 27.41
N LEU A 294 10.26 -2.91 26.51
CA LEU A 294 11.31 -3.81 26.05
C LEU A 294 12.44 -3.07 25.32
N LEU A 295 12.11 -2.08 24.48
CA LEU A 295 13.09 -1.23 23.81
C LEU A 295 13.88 -0.39 24.84
N MET A 296 13.19 0.19 25.82
CA MET A 296 13.81 0.94 26.91
C MET A 296 14.79 0.09 27.72
N ASP A 297 14.35 -1.08 28.20
CA ASP A 297 15.17 -1.97 29.02
C ASP A 297 16.40 -2.49 28.25
N THR A 298 16.23 -2.83 26.98
CA THR A 298 17.30 -3.43 26.17
C THR A 298 18.39 -2.44 25.81
N PHE A 299 18.01 -1.20 25.47
CA PHE A 299 18.94 -0.23 24.89
C PHE A 299 19.35 0.88 25.87
N PHE A 300 18.52 1.21 26.86
CA PHE A 300 18.71 2.36 27.76
C PHE A 300 18.73 1.99 29.25
N GLY A 301 18.57 0.72 29.62
CA GLY A 301 18.64 0.27 31.01
C GLY A 301 20.03 0.47 31.66
N GLU A 302 20.04 0.58 33.00
CA GLU A 302 21.22 0.91 33.83
C GLU A 302 22.46 0.00 33.61
N ASN A 303 22.27 -1.19 33.03
CA ASN A 303 23.32 -2.17 32.76
C ASN A 303 24.13 -1.91 31.46
N ASN A 304 23.75 -0.94 30.63
CA ASN A 304 24.39 -0.67 29.33
C ASN A 304 25.50 0.41 29.34
N HIS A 305 25.87 0.96 30.51
CA HIS A 305 26.89 2.01 30.62
C HIS A 305 28.36 1.58 30.35
N GLY A 306 28.60 0.44 29.70
CA GLY A 306 29.96 -0.04 29.39
C GLY A 306 30.05 -0.86 28.11
N SER A 307 30.49 -0.22 27.02
CA SER A 307 31.10 -0.75 25.78
C SER A 307 30.64 -2.13 25.23
N ARG A 308 29.41 -2.55 25.50
CA ARG A 308 28.80 -3.70 24.86
C ARG A 308 27.64 -3.19 24.02
N VAL A 309 27.71 -3.44 22.72
CA VAL A 309 26.52 -3.37 21.87
C VAL A 309 25.50 -4.32 22.53
N PRO A 310 24.34 -3.81 23.01
CA PRO A 310 23.36 -4.67 23.63
C PRO A 310 22.99 -5.79 22.65
N THR A 311 22.92 -7.03 23.15
CA THR A 311 22.44 -8.14 22.34
C THR A 311 21.07 -7.76 21.79
N PRO A 312 20.85 -7.84 20.46
CA PRO A 312 19.53 -7.64 19.88
C PRO A 312 18.53 -8.50 20.64
N ILE A 313 17.34 -7.96 20.89
CA ILE A 313 16.24 -8.70 21.51
C ILE A 313 16.15 -10.06 20.78
N PRO A 314 16.37 -11.21 21.46
CA PRO A 314 16.31 -12.52 20.81
C PRO A 314 14.92 -12.72 20.23
N GLY A 315 14.89 -12.93 18.91
CA GLY A 315 13.72 -12.60 18.14
C GLY A 315 13.68 -11.09 17.86
N THR A 316 14.18 -10.70 16.69
CA THR A 316 13.24 -10.01 15.80
C THR A 316 11.91 -10.72 15.99
N PRO A 317 10.80 -10.04 16.24
CA PRO A 317 9.56 -10.69 15.88
C PRO A 317 9.79 -11.23 14.46
N ASP A 318 9.75 -12.55 14.28
CA ASP A 318 8.79 -13.02 13.30
C ASP A 318 7.55 -12.14 13.57
N PRO A 319 7.04 -11.33 12.60
CA PRO A 319 6.16 -10.16 12.77
C PRO A 319 4.91 -10.25 13.68
N ASN A 320 4.77 -11.30 14.48
CA ASN A 320 3.63 -11.88 15.15
C ASN A 320 3.65 -11.79 16.69
N LEU A 321 4.45 -10.93 17.34
CA LEU A 321 4.51 -10.89 18.83
C LEU A 321 3.44 -10.03 19.53
N PHE A 322 2.46 -9.51 18.80
CA PHE A 322 1.30 -8.81 19.37
C PHE A 322 0.01 -9.22 18.68
N ASN A 323 -0.47 -10.42 18.99
CA ASN A 323 -1.89 -10.67 19.15
C ASN A 323 -2.10 -11.98 19.91
N SER A 324 -2.32 -11.89 21.22
CA SER A 324 -2.88 -13.02 21.98
C SER A 324 -4.37 -12.80 22.17
N SER A 325 -5.20 -13.57 21.48
CA SER A 325 -6.24 -14.35 22.17
C SER A 325 -6.70 -15.55 21.33
N ALA A 326 -6.63 -16.71 21.99
CA ALA A 326 -7.25 -18.01 21.74
C ALA A 326 -6.43 -19.08 20.99
N ASP A 327 -6.28 -20.22 21.69
CA ASP A 327 -5.88 -21.59 21.31
C ASP A 327 -6.14 -21.95 19.84
N ASP A 328 -5.36 -22.79 19.16
CA ASP A 328 -4.99 -24.16 19.57
C ASP A 328 -3.81 -24.70 18.72
N GLY A 329 -3.22 -25.81 19.14
CA GLY A 329 -1.96 -26.35 18.64
C GLY A 329 -1.90 -26.79 17.16
N SER A 330 -0.67 -26.75 16.65
CA SER A 330 -0.16 -27.29 15.38
C SER A 330 -0.61 -26.60 14.09
N SER A 331 0.36 -26.40 13.20
CA SER A 331 0.28 -25.99 11.78
C SER A 331 0.84 -24.61 11.46
N SER A 332 1.80 -24.62 10.54
CA SER A 332 2.46 -23.52 9.86
C SER A 332 1.45 -22.64 9.11
N LEU A 333 1.26 -21.38 9.52
CA LEU A 333 0.35 -20.40 8.88
C LEU A 333 0.90 -18.94 9.03
N PRO A 334 0.55 -18.00 8.13
CA PRO A 334 1.49 -17.07 7.45
C PRO A 334 1.49 -15.60 7.94
N PRO A 335 2.41 -14.74 7.44
CA PRO A 335 2.68 -13.39 7.96
C PRO A 335 1.61 -12.36 7.56
N GLN A 336 1.02 -11.65 8.54
CA GLN A 336 -0.15 -10.79 8.32
C GLN A 336 0.12 -9.30 8.03
N TYR A 337 1.38 -8.84 7.88
CA TYR A 337 1.63 -7.43 7.59
C TYR A 337 2.83 -7.19 6.69
N LEU A 338 2.57 -7.03 5.40
CA LEU A 338 3.45 -6.29 4.49
C LEU A 338 2.55 -5.51 3.52
N LYS A 339 1.75 -6.25 2.75
CA LYS A 339 0.84 -5.68 1.76
C LYS A 339 -0.49 -5.30 2.40
N ARG A 340 -0.96 -4.09 2.13
CA ARG A 340 -2.24 -3.57 2.59
C ARG A 340 -3.30 -3.93 1.56
N ALA A 341 -4.20 -4.82 1.93
CA ALA A 341 -5.38 -5.14 1.13
C ALA A 341 -6.23 -3.89 0.92
N SER A 342 -6.82 -3.79 -0.28
CA SER A 342 -7.80 -2.76 -0.59
C SER A 342 -9.10 -3.09 0.14
N PHE A 343 -9.35 -2.45 1.29
CA PHE A 343 -10.67 -2.50 1.91
C PHE A 343 -11.58 -1.57 1.12
N SER A 344 -12.55 -2.20 0.43
CA SER A 344 -13.73 -1.62 -0.22
C SER A 344 -13.67 -0.12 -0.50
N ALA A 345 -13.75 0.25 -1.78
CA ALA A 345 -14.22 1.57 -2.16
C ALA A 345 -15.56 1.86 -1.44
N ALA A 346 -15.50 2.52 -0.29
CA ALA A 346 -16.62 3.29 0.19
C ALA A 346 -16.76 4.41 -0.84
N VAL A 347 -17.84 4.28 -1.61
CA VAL A 347 -18.37 5.28 -2.53
C VAL A 347 -18.32 6.67 -1.92
#